data_AF-A0A7R9L727-F1
#
_entry.id   AF-A0A7R9L727-F1
#
_cell.length_a   1.000
_cell.length_b   1.000
_cell.length_c   1.000
_cell.angle_alpha   90.00
_cell.angle_beta   90.00
_cell.angle_gamma   90.00
#
_symmetry.space_group_name_H-M   'P 1'
#
loop_
_entity.id
_entity.type
_entity.pdbx_description
1 polymer ?
#
loop_
_entity_poly.entity_id
_entity_poly.type
_entity_poly.pdbx_seq_one_letter_code
_entity_poly.pdbx_strand_id
1 'polypeptide(L)'
;MQSCMDQEYAQHKNRVQQAFAKIISRPDSVKKDRQMDEIAAWWENTDKYCNWDPKTEGQGQMLDAQSCRLNLPHLSLKAVGLIQMAAQAFIFLTIALAISELLNVFNLLYQRNPKSLNKPIKGYLQLIKLILFIVCGLLILEQQKLKAFLLLDQYLDNKQSELDSFNQQFEDQSIYNQRRLTNIGTFRAYVEFYLKQHAGIAKNQSLIIRQLQPTSEGLPLEIYAFANTTIWNDYEAIQSDIFDHLMAIIPEFGLKIYQAPSGSDLRSLSKHTESSSDLLS
;
A
#
# COMPACT_ATOMS: atom_id res chain seq x y z
N MET A 1 -18.32 -14.84 22.15
CA MET A 1 -17.41 -14.72 20.99
C MET A 1 -16.09 -15.45 21.24
N GLN A 2 -15.41 -15.21 22.38
CA GLN A 2 -14.22 -15.99 22.80
C GLN A 2 -14.42 -17.50 22.74
N SER A 3 -15.55 -18.00 23.28
CA SER A 3 -15.88 -19.44 23.30
C SER A 3 -16.05 -20.08 21.92
N CYS A 4 -16.44 -19.32 20.90
CA CYS A 4 -16.58 -19.80 19.52
C CYS A 4 -15.20 -19.91 18.84
N MET A 5 -14.32 -18.94 19.11
CA MET A 5 -12.94 -18.95 18.60
C MET A 5 -12.11 -20.06 19.25
N ASP A 6 -12.30 -20.30 20.55
CA ASP A 6 -11.61 -21.38 21.27
C ASP A 6 -12.04 -22.76 20.76
N GLN A 7 -13.32 -22.91 20.36
CA GLN A 7 -13.84 -24.14 19.74
C GLN A 7 -13.27 -24.37 18.34
N GLU A 8 -13.20 -23.35 17.50
CA GLU A 8 -12.62 -23.43 16.16
C GLU A 8 -11.12 -23.75 16.24
N TYR A 9 -10.38 -23.09 17.15
CA TYR A 9 -8.98 -23.39 17.42
C TYR A 9 -8.76 -24.85 17.86
N ALA A 10 -9.60 -25.37 18.77
CA ALA A 10 -9.53 -26.76 19.20
C ALA A 10 -9.79 -27.74 18.04
N GLN A 11 -10.71 -27.42 17.13
CA GLN A 11 -10.96 -28.22 15.93
C GLN A 11 -9.77 -28.22 14.98
N HIS A 12 -9.16 -27.06 14.74
CA HIS A 12 -7.97 -26.95 13.88
C HIS A 12 -6.77 -27.70 14.47
N LYS A 13 -6.53 -27.56 15.78
CA LYS A 13 -5.47 -28.28 16.50
C LYS A 13 -5.62 -29.80 16.38
N ASN A 14 -6.84 -30.31 16.56
CA ASN A 14 -7.13 -31.74 16.42
C ASN A 14 -6.88 -32.25 14.99
N ARG A 15 -7.25 -31.48 13.95
CA ARG A 15 -7.01 -31.86 12.55
C ARG A 15 -5.52 -31.94 12.22
N VAL A 16 -4.73 -30.99 12.70
CA VAL A 16 -3.27 -30.97 12.49
C VAL A 16 -2.62 -32.15 13.21
N GLN A 17 -3.00 -32.43 14.46
CA GLN A 17 -2.49 -33.58 15.22
C GLN A 17 -2.83 -34.92 14.55
N GLN A 18 -4.05 -35.07 14.01
CA GLN A 18 -4.44 -36.26 13.26
C GLN A 18 -3.65 -36.42 11.95
N ALA A 19 -3.44 -35.33 11.21
CA ALA A 19 -2.64 -35.36 9.99
C ALA A 19 -1.18 -35.74 10.30
N PHE A 20 -0.62 -35.20 11.38
CA PHE A 20 0.74 -35.51 11.84
C PHE A 20 0.86 -36.96 12.33
N ALA A 21 -0.12 -37.47 13.08
CA ALA A 21 -0.15 -38.87 13.52
C ALA A 21 -0.17 -39.85 12.33
N LYS A 22 -0.86 -39.50 11.24
CA LYS A 22 -0.89 -40.28 9.99
C LYS A 22 0.45 -40.26 9.24
N ILE A 23 1.26 -39.21 9.42
CA ILE A 23 2.61 -39.11 8.86
C ILE A 23 3.57 -39.97 9.70
N ILE A 24 3.45 -39.94 11.02
CA ILE A 24 4.23 -40.77 11.95
C ILE A 24 3.93 -42.27 11.75
N SER A 25 2.69 -42.65 11.44
CA SER A 25 2.30 -44.06 11.27
C SER A 25 2.77 -44.69 9.94
N ARG A 26 3.49 -43.95 9.08
CA ARG A 26 4.07 -44.50 7.85
C ARG A 26 5.27 -45.42 8.16
N PRO A 27 5.57 -46.44 7.33
CA PRO A 27 6.74 -47.30 7.50
C PRO A 27 8.03 -46.47 7.65
N ASP A 28 8.90 -46.87 8.57
CA ASP A 28 10.15 -46.15 8.83
C ASP A 28 11.08 -46.18 7.62
N SER A 29 11.68 -45.03 7.34
CA SER A 29 12.63 -44.85 6.25
C SER A 29 13.62 -43.77 6.63
N VAL A 30 14.85 -43.87 6.14
CA VAL A 30 15.92 -42.87 6.39
C VAL A 30 15.48 -41.45 6.02
N LYS A 31 14.59 -41.30 5.02
CA LYS A 31 14.01 -40.00 4.62
C LYS A 31 13.02 -39.46 5.64
N LYS A 32 12.22 -40.34 6.26
CA LYS A 32 11.28 -39.99 7.33
C LYS A 32 12.06 -39.51 8.57
N ASP A 33 13.10 -40.24 8.97
CA ASP A 33 13.90 -39.88 10.14
C ASP A 33 14.59 -38.52 9.94
N ARG A 34 15.18 -38.29 8.77
CA ARG A 34 15.77 -36.99 8.41
C ARG A 34 14.75 -35.84 8.48
N GLN A 35 13.54 -36.04 7.96
CA GLN A 35 12.48 -35.04 8.03
C GLN A 35 12.03 -34.79 9.47
N MET A 36 11.98 -35.83 10.30
CA MET A 36 11.62 -35.68 11.71
C MET A 36 12.70 -34.90 12.48
N ASP A 37 13.99 -35.14 12.19
CA ASP A 37 15.10 -34.38 12.77
C ASP A 37 15.10 -32.91 12.31
N GLU A 38 14.83 -32.64 11.02
CA GLU A 38 14.71 -31.28 10.48
C GLU A 38 13.54 -30.51 11.12
N ILE A 39 12.40 -31.18 11.31
CA ILE A 39 11.24 -30.62 12.01
C ILE A 39 11.60 -30.35 13.47
N ALA A 40 12.24 -31.29 14.18
CA ALA A 40 12.63 -31.12 15.57
C ALA A 40 13.63 -29.97 15.77
N ALA A 41 14.65 -29.87 14.92
CA ALA A 41 15.62 -28.77 14.93
C ALA A 41 14.96 -27.42 14.62
N TRP A 42 13.93 -27.41 13.77
CA TRP A 42 13.13 -26.22 13.50
C TRP A 42 12.32 -25.79 14.73
N TRP A 43 11.66 -26.71 15.43
CA TRP A 43 10.92 -26.43 16.66
C TRP A 43 11.84 -25.91 17.77
N GLU A 44 13.00 -26.55 18.00
CA GLU A 44 13.97 -26.13 19.02
C GLU A 44 14.49 -24.71 18.77
N ASN A 45 14.82 -24.37 17.52
CA ASN A 45 15.25 -23.02 17.17
C ASN A 45 14.10 -22.00 17.34
N THR A 46 12.88 -22.38 16.98
CA THR A 46 11.71 -21.51 17.11
C THR A 46 11.45 -21.18 18.57
N ASP A 47 11.41 -22.16 19.47
CA ASP A 47 11.21 -21.94 20.92
C ASP A 47 12.36 -21.12 21.55
N LYS A 48 13.59 -21.27 21.04
CA LYS A 48 14.75 -20.53 21.54
C LYS A 48 14.73 -19.04 21.19
N TYR A 49 14.18 -18.68 20.02
CA TYR A 49 14.22 -17.30 19.51
C TYR A 49 12.85 -16.60 19.47
N CYS A 50 11.75 -17.33 19.63
CA CYS A 50 10.40 -16.78 19.77
C CYS A 50 9.94 -16.93 21.23
N ASN A 51 9.77 -15.84 21.97
CA ASN A 51 9.06 -15.86 23.26
C ASN A 51 7.66 -15.28 23.07
N TRP A 52 6.69 -16.15 22.81
CA TRP A 52 5.31 -15.75 22.53
C TRP A 52 4.54 -15.51 23.84
N ASP A 53 3.96 -14.33 23.99
CA ASP A 53 3.07 -14.01 25.12
C ASP A 53 1.60 -13.93 24.64
N PRO A 54 0.74 -14.90 25.04
CA PRO A 54 -0.66 -14.94 24.65
C PRO A 54 -1.45 -13.68 25.01
N LYS A 55 -1.00 -12.95 26.04
CA LYS A 55 -1.71 -11.77 26.56
C LYS A 55 -1.42 -10.50 25.76
N THR A 56 -0.26 -10.39 25.12
CA THR A 56 0.17 -9.19 24.39
C THR A 56 0.14 -9.36 22.88
N GLU A 57 0.36 -10.59 22.37
CA GLU A 57 0.44 -10.87 20.93
C GLU A 57 -0.84 -11.52 20.37
N GLY A 58 -1.76 -11.95 21.25
CA GLY A 58 -3.05 -12.54 20.88
C GLY A 58 -2.95 -14.00 20.40
N GLN A 59 -4.10 -14.65 20.16
CA GLN A 59 -4.18 -16.06 19.71
C GLN A 59 -3.81 -16.26 18.21
N GLY A 60 -3.33 -15.21 17.54
CA GLY A 60 -3.17 -15.16 16.08
C GLY A 60 -1.76 -15.41 15.61
N GLN A 61 -1.60 -16.52 14.89
CA GLN A 61 -0.45 -16.88 14.03
C GLN A 61 0.87 -17.14 14.76
N MET A 62 1.26 -18.42 14.78
CA MET A 62 2.67 -18.78 14.79
C MET A 62 3.29 -18.11 13.56
N LEU A 63 3.90 -16.94 13.77
CA LEU A 63 4.76 -16.31 12.78
C LEU A 63 5.75 -17.36 12.30
N ASP A 64 6.00 -17.41 10.99
CA ASP A 64 7.02 -18.30 10.47
C ASP A 64 8.35 -18.08 11.23
N ALA A 65 9.13 -19.13 11.46
CA ALA A 65 10.38 -19.02 12.22
C ALA A 65 11.36 -17.99 11.63
N GLN A 66 11.16 -17.62 10.35
CA GLN A 66 11.90 -16.59 9.65
C GLN A 66 11.53 -15.17 10.10
N SER A 67 10.27 -14.89 10.43
CA SER A 67 9.81 -13.60 10.97
C SER A 67 10.25 -13.39 12.43
N CYS A 68 10.35 -14.46 13.24
CA CYS A 68 10.85 -14.33 14.62
C CYS A 68 12.31 -13.84 14.68
N ARG A 69 13.16 -14.21 13.71
CA ARG A 69 14.57 -13.76 13.68
C ARG A 69 14.73 -12.24 13.50
N LEU A 70 13.69 -11.55 13.01
CA LEU A 70 13.68 -10.11 12.79
C LEU A 70 12.99 -9.32 13.92
N ASN A 71 12.41 -10.01 14.90
CA ASN A 71 11.58 -9.38 15.92
C ASN A 71 12.46 -8.85 17.07
N LEU A 72 13.02 -7.64 16.92
CA LEU A 72 13.54 -6.87 18.05
C LEU A 72 12.33 -6.37 18.86
N PRO A 73 12.12 -6.82 20.12
CA PRO A 73 10.83 -6.70 20.82
C PRO A 73 10.49 -5.29 21.35
N HIS A 74 11.12 -4.24 20.80
CA HIS A 74 10.96 -2.88 21.32
C HIS A 74 10.98 -1.78 20.23
N LEU A 75 10.96 -2.13 18.95
CA LEU A 75 10.88 -1.13 17.89
C LEU A 75 9.44 -1.00 17.39
N SER A 76 8.71 -0.03 17.94
CA SER A 76 7.37 0.37 17.48
C SER A 76 7.35 0.50 15.96
N LEU A 77 6.36 -0.09 15.28
CA LEU A 77 6.19 0.02 13.82
C LEU A 77 6.15 1.48 13.35
N LYS A 78 5.67 2.41 14.21
CA LYS A 78 5.75 3.85 13.97
C LYS A 78 7.18 4.39 14.03
N ALA A 79 7.99 3.89 14.97
CA ALA A 79 9.41 4.23 15.06
C ALA A 79 10.17 3.73 13.83
N VAL A 80 9.90 2.52 13.33
CA VAL A 80 10.53 2.01 12.09
C VAL A 80 10.20 2.91 10.89
N GLY A 81 8.93 3.26 10.71
CA GLY A 81 8.51 4.17 9.64
C GLY A 81 9.17 5.55 9.75
N LEU A 82 9.21 6.12 10.95
CA LEU A 82 9.85 7.42 11.21
C LEU A 82 11.36 7.37 10.96
N ILE A 83 12.04 6.32 11.41
CA ILE A 83 13.47 6.13 11.19
C ILE A 83 13.76 5.99 9.69
N GLN A 84 12.95 5.23 8.96
CA GLN A 84 13.14 5.06 7.52
C GLN A 84 12.92 6.36 6.75
N MET A 85 11.87 7.11 7.08
CA MET A 85 11.59 8.42 6.47
C MET A 85 12.71 9.42 6.80
N ALA A 86 13.17 9.46 8.05
CA ALA A 86 14.26 10.34 8.46
C ALA A 86 15.58 9.97 7.77
N ALA A 87 15.90 8.68 7.67
CA ALA A 87 17.11 8.21 7.00
C ALA A 87 17.09 8.55 5.50
N GLN A 88 15.97 8.34 4.80
CA GLN A 88 15.85 8.69 3.39
C GLN A 88 15.94 10.21 3.16
N ALA A 89 15.24 11.01 3.98
CA ALA A 89 15.33 12.46 3.92
C ALA A 89 16.77 12.95 4.14
N PHE A 90 17.49 12.34 5.10
CA PHE A 90 18.89 12.65 5.37
C PHE A 90 19.81 12.30 4.19
N ILE A 91 19.62 11.16 3.54
CA ILE A 91 20.40 10.76 2.36
C ILE A 91 20.19 11.75 1.21
N PHE A 92 18.94 12.09 0.88
CA PHE A 92 18.68 13.05 -0.21
C PHE A 92 19.18 14.45 0.13
N LEU A 93 19.03 14.89 1.39
CA LEU A 93 19.56 16.17 1.85
C LEU A 93 21.08 16.25 1.76
N THR A 94 21.78 15.19 2.18
CA THR A 94 23.25 15.15 2.12
C THR A 94 23.78 15.16 0.69
N ILE A 95 23.12 14.44 -0.23
CA ILE A 95 23.43 14.49 -1.66
C ILE A 95 23.21 15.90 -2.22
N ALA A 96 22.08 16.54 -1.89
CA ALA A 96 21.76 17.88 -2.36
C ALA A 96 22.77 18.93 -1.86
N LEU A 97 23.17 18.85 -0.59
CA LEU A 97 24.20 19.70 0.00
C LEU A 97 25.58 19.46 -0.65
N ALA A 98 25.95 18.20 -0.91
CA ALA A 98 27.19 17.87 -1.59
C ALA A 98 27.26 18.46 -3.01
N ILE A 99 26.18 18.36 -3.79
CA ILE A 99 26.10 18.95 -5.14
C ILE A 99 26.13 20.48 -5.07
N SER A 100 25.44 21.08 -4.09
CA SER A 100 25.47 22.53 -3.87
C SER A 100 26.89 23.05 -3.60
N GLU A 101 27.68 22.29 -2.84
CA GLU A 101 29.07 22.66 -2.54
C GLU A 101 30.00 22.41 -3.72
N LEU A 102 29.78 21.34 -4.49
CA LEU A 102 30.46 21.12 -5.77
C LEU A 102 30.25 22.31 -6.74
N LEU A 103 29.01 22.81 -6.83
CA LEU A 103 28.69 23.98 -7.66
C LEU A 103 29.37 25.26 -7.14
N ASN A 104 29.57 25.40 -5.83
CA ASN A 104 30.36 26.49 -5.24
C ASN A 104 31.84 26.41 -5.66
N VAL A 105 32.45 25.22 -5.56
CA VAL A 105 33.84 24.99 -6.01
C VAL A 105 33.97 25.26 -7.50
N PHE A 106 33.02 24.82 -8.32
CA PHE A 106 32.99 25.10 -9.75
C PHE A 106 32.94 26.60 -10.04
N ASN A 107 32.10 27.36 -9.31
CA ASN A 107 32.05 28.82 -9.43
C ASN A 107 33.40 29.48 -9.11
N LEU A 108 34.08 29.03 -8.06
CA LEU A 108 35.39 29.55 -7.67
C LEU A 108 36.45 29.30 -8.74
N LEU A 109 36.48 28.09 -9.30
CA LEU A 109 37.37 27.75 -10.42
C LEU A 109 37.06 28.57 -11.68
N TYR A 110 35.78 28.75 -11.98
CA TYR A 110 35.32 29.55 -13.12
C TYR A 110 35.76 31.02 -13.02
N GLN A 111 35.66 31.60 -11.82
CA GLN A 111 36.05 32.99 -11.56
C GLN A 111 37.58 33.19 -11.50
N ARG A 112 38.36 32.14 -11.22
CA ARG A 112 39.83 32.19 -11.24
C ARG A 112 40.41 32.30 -12.65
N ASN A 113 39.65 31.97 -13.69
CA ASN A 113 40.13 31.97 -15.07
C ASN A 113 40.01 33.38 -15.69
N PRO A 114 41.12 33.98 -16.21
CA PRO A 114 41.13 35.39 -16.65
C PRO A 114 40.21 35.70 -17.85
N LYS A 115 39.76 34.69 -18.61
CA LYS A 115 38.82 34.87 -19.73
C LYS A 115 37.34 35.01 -19.30
N SER A 116 37.01 34.77 -18.03
CA SER A 116 35.62 34.72 -17.52
C SER A 116 35.28 35.79 -16.47
N LEU A 117 36.19 36.74 -16.22
CA LEU A 117 36.08 37.79 -15.20
C LEU A 117 34.81 38.66 -15.27
N ASN A 118 34.22 38.83 -16.46
CA ASN A 118 33.06 39.71 -16.67
C ASN A 118 31.72 38.97 -16.83
N LYS A 119 31.65 37.67 -16.54
CA LYS A 119 30.41 36.87 -16.65
C LYS A 119 29.99 36.31 -15.28
N PRO A 120 29.24 37.06 -14.46
CA PRO A 120 28.79 36.58 -13.15
C PRO A 120 27.73 35.47 -13.31
N ILE A 121 28.09 34.23 -13.02
CA ILE A 121 27.20 33.05 -13.10
C ILE A 121 26.47 32.72 -11.78
N LYS A 122 26.70 33.50 -10.72
CA LYS A 122 26.19 33.23 -9.37
C LYS A 122 24.66 33.07 -9.33
N GLY A 123 23.94 33.88 -10.11
CA GLY A 123 22.48 33.78 -10.22
C GLY A 123 22.00 32.46 -10.82
N TYR A 124 22.65 31.98 -11.89
CA TYR A 124 22.31 30.69 -12.52
C TYR A 124 22.60 29.51 -11.60
N LEU A 125 23.72 29.53 -10.89
CA LEU A 125 24.06 28.49 -9.91
C LEU A 125 23.07 28.46 -8.75
N GLN A 126 22.57 29.63 -8.32
CA GLN A 126 21.55 29.71 -7.28
C GLN A 126 20.19 29.16 -7.75
N LEU A 127 19.82 29.40 -9.01
CA LEU A 127 18.63 28.80 -9.62
C LEU A 127 18.75 27.27 -9.73
N ILE A 128 19.93 26.76 -10.12
CA ILE A 128 20.18 25.31 -10.19
C ILE A 128 20.06 24.67 -8.80
N LYS A 129 20.62 25.30 -7.76
CA LYS A 129 20.47 24.83 -6.38
C LYS A 129 19.00 24.77 -5.96
N LEU A 130 18.23 25.83 -6.25
CA LEU A 130 16.81 25.87 -5.94
C LEU A 130 16.04 24.73 -6.62
N ILE A 131 16.24 24.55 -7.94
CA ILE A 131 15.61 23.47 -8.70
C ILE A 131 15.99 22.10 -8.10
N LEU A 132 17.26 21.93 -7.74
CA LEU A 132 17.74 20.69 -7.13
C LEU A 132 17.05 20.37 -5.80
N PHE A 133 16.88 21.37 -4.93
CA PHE A 133 16.13 21.19 -3.67
C PHE A 133 14.65 20.90 -3.90
N ILE A 134 14.02 21.54 -4.90
CA ILE A 134 12.62 21.26 -5.27
C ILE A 134 12.48 19.82 -5.76
N VAL A 135 13.35 19.38 -6.68
CA VAL A 135 13.32 18.00 -7.22
C VAL A 135 13.54 16.97 -6.11
N CYS A 136 14.52 17.18 -5.21
CA CYS A 136 14.70 16.30 -4.06
C CYS A 136 13.45 16.23 -3.16
N GLY A 137 12.78 17.37 -2.91
CA GLY A 137 11.53 17.41 -2.17
C GLY A 137 10.41 16.60 -2.85
N LEU A 138 10.24 16.78 -4.17
CA LEU A 138 9.25 16.04 -4.94
C LEU A 138 9.52 14.53 -4.95
N LEU A 139 10.78 14.12 -5.10
CA LEU A 139 11.16 12.70 -5.06
C LEU A 139 10.84 12.05 -3.71
N ILE A 140 11.03 12.75 -2.59
CA ILE A 140 10.65 12.24 -1.26
C ILE A 140 9.14 12.04 -1.15
N LEU A 141 8.33 12.93 -1.75
CA LEU A 141 6.87 12.82 -1.75
C LEU A 141 6.37 11.68 -2.64
N GLU A 142 7.00 11.45 -3.80
CA GLU A 142 6.62 10.37 -4.72
C GLU A 142 6.86 8.95 -4.16
N GLN A 143 7.87 8.77 -3.31
CA GLN A 143 8.18 7.46 -2.71
C GLN A 143 6.99 6.84 -1.95
N GLN A 144 6.13 7.67 -1.34
CA GLN A 144 4.93 7.15 -0.65
C GLN A 144 3.89 6.61 -1.62
N LYS A 145 3.75 7.23 -2.80
CA LYS A 145 2.86 6.75 -3.88
C LYS A 145 3.38 5.46 -4.50
N LEU A 146 4.70 5.34 -4.65
CA LEU A 146 5.34 4.17 -5.25
C LEU A 146 5.17 2.89 -4.41
N LYS A 147 5.21 2.98 -3.07
CA LYS A 147 4.96 1.82 -2.20
C LYS A 147 3.52 1.28 -2.35
N ALA A 148 2.54 2.16 -2.51
CA ALA A 148 1.16 1.76 -2.76
C ALA A 148 0.97 1.08 -4.12
N PHE A 149 1.75 1.50 -5.14
CA PHE A 149 1.76 0.88 -6.46
C PHE A 149 2.44 -0.51 -6.45
N LEU A 150 3.60 -0.63 -5.79
CA LEU A 150 4.34 -1.91 -5.68
C LEU A 150 3.53 -3.03 -5.03
N LEU A 151 2.70 -2.70 -4.05
CA LEU A 151 1.85 -3.67 -3.37
C LEU A 151 0.55 -3.97 -4.13
N LEU A 152 0.09 -3.06 -4.99
CA LEU A 152 -0.99 -3.32 -5.93
C LEU A 152 -0.55 -4.31 -7.01
N ASP A 153 0.72 -4.25 -7.46
CA ASP A 153 1.27 -5.22 -8.41
C ASP A 153 1.16 -6.66 -7.88
N GLN A 154 1.52 -6.88 -6.61
CA GLN A 154 1.39 -8.21 -5.98
C GLN A 154 -0.07 -8.68 -5.91
N TYR A 155 -1.02 -7.77 -5.67
CA TYR A 155 -2.44 -8.10 -5.72
C TYR A 155 -2.88 -8.47 -7.15
N LEU A 156 -2.46 -7.70 -8.14
CA LEU A 156 -2.81 -7.91 -9.55
C LEU A 156 -2.28 -9.26 -10.05
N ASP A 157 -1.04 -9.61 -9.72
CA ASP A 157 -0.44 -10.91 -10.07
C ASP A 157 -1.23 -12.08 -9.46
N ASN A 158 -1.52 -12.01 -8.16
CA ASN A 158 -2.32 -13.02 -7.49
C ASN A 158 -3.73 -13.13 -8.08
N LYS A 159 -4.35 -11.98 -8.40
CA LYS A 159 -5.71 -11.96 -8.94
C LYS A 159 -5.75 -12.49 -10.37
N GLN A 160 -4.74 -12.21 -11.18
CA GLN A 160 -4.60 -12.76 -12.52
C GLN A 160 -4.50 -14.29 -12.47
N SER A 161 -3.67 -14.83 -11.56
CA SER A 161 -3.55 -16.29 -11.38
C SER A 161 -4.87 -16.96 -10.96
N GLU A 162 -5.66 -16.33 -10.06
CA GLU A 162 -7.00 -16.81 -9.69
C GLU A 162 -7.96 -16.81 -10.88
N LEU A 163 -7.95 -15.73 -11.68
CA LEU A 163 -8.80 -15.59 -12.86
C LEU A 163 -8.46 -16.63 -13.92
N ASP A 164 -7.17 -16.85 -14.18
CA ASP A 164 -6.71 -17.86 -15.13
C ASP A 164 -7.11 -19.27 -14.67
N SER A 165 -6.94 -19.57 -13.39
CA SER A 165 -7.36 -20.85 -12.80
C SER A 165 -8.87 -21.07 -12.91
N PHE A 166 -9.69 -20.04 -12.69
CA PHE A 166 -11.14 -20.11 -12.84
C PHE A 166 -11.55 -20.29 -14.30
N ASN A 167 -10.95 -19.52 -15.21
CA ASN A 167 -11.28 -19.57 -16.63
C ASN A 167 -10.87 -20.89 -17.28
N GLN A 168 -9.84 -21.58 -16.75
CA GLN A 168 -9.44 -22.92 -17.18
C GLN A 168 -10.40 -24.04 -16.75
N GLN A 169 -11.29 -23.80 -15.78
CA GLN A 169 -12.25 -24.80 -15.30
C GLN A 169 -13.41 -25.05 -16.27
N PHE A 170 -13.60 -24.18 -17.26
CA PHE A 170 -14.69 -24.28 -18.22
C PHE A 170 -14.12 -24.51 -19.63
N GLU A 171 -14.59 -25.56 -20.32
CA GLU A 171 -14.22 -25.86 -21.71
C GLU A 171 -14.75 -24.80 -22.69
N ASP A 172 -15.86 -24.15 -22.33
CA ASP A 172 -16.46 -23.09 -23.13
C ASP A 172 -15.69 -21.77 -22.97
N GLN A 173 -14.77 -21.54 -23.91
CA GLN A 173 -13.92 -20.34 -23.96
C GLN A 173 -14.67 -19.08 -24.44
N SER A 174 -16.01 -19.06 -24.41
CA SER A 174 -16.76 -17.86 -24.76
C SER A 174 -16.32 -16.68 -23.89
N ILE A 175 -16.15 -15.52 -24.53
CA ILE A 175 -15.72 -14.26 -23.88
C ILE A 175 -16.62 -13.88 -22.69
N TYR A 176 -17.87 -14.33 -22.70
CA TYR A 176 -18.88 -13.99 -21.70
C TYR A 176 -18.74 -14.77 -20.39
N ASN A 177 -18.20 -15.99 -20.44
CA ASN A 177 -18.08 -16.86 -19.26
C ASN A 177 -16.76 -16.65 -18.51
N GLN A 178 -15.84 -15.87 -19.10
CA GLN A 178 -14.55 -15.57 -18.49
C GLN A 178 -14.66 -14.45 -17.46
N ARG A 179 -14.07 -14.67 -16.28
CA ARG A 179 -13.86 -13.61 -15.30
C ARG A 179 -12.67 -12.75 -15.74
N ARG A 180 -12.82 -11.43 -15.57
CA ARG A 180 -11.82 -10.42 -15.94
C ARG A 180 -11.60 -9.43 -14.82
N LEU A 181 -10.43 -8.80 -14.82
CA LEU A 181 -10.18 -7.63 -13.99
C LEU A 181 -11.09 -6.48 -14.43
N THR A 182 -11.57 -5.71 -13.47
CA THR A 182 -12.40 -4.53 -13.71
C THR A 182 -11.80 -3.35 -12.96
N ASN A 183 -11.88 -2.16 -13.54
CA ASN A 183 -11.36 -0.94 -12.93
C ASN A 183 -11.92 -0.73 -11.52
N ILE A 184 -13.21 -0.96 -11.32
CA ILE A 184 -13.87 -0.86 -10.02
C ILE A 184 -13.41 -1.95 -9.04
N GLY A 185 -13.15 -3.17 -9.51
CA GLY A 185 -12.61 -4.26 -8.69
C GLY A 185 -11.20 -3.95 -8.22
N THR A 186 -10.34 -3.45 -9.12
CA THR A 186 -8.98 -3.02 -8.82
C THR A 186 -8.96 -1.85 -7.85
N PHE A 187 -9.80 -0.83 -8.08
CA PHE A 187 -9.93 0.30 -7.16
C PHE A 187 -10.37 -0.16 -5.76
N ARG A 188 -11.35 -1.06 -5.66
CA ARG A 188 -11.80 -1.60 -4.37
C ARG A 188 -10.69 -2.33 -3.61
N ALA A 189 -9.90 -3.14 -4.31
CA ALA A 189 -8.75 -3.82 -3.72
C ALA A 189 -7.66 -2.85 -3.26
N TYR A 190 -7.40 -1.80 -4.05
CA TYR A 190 -6.51 -0.71 -3.67
C TYR A 190 -6.97 -0.02 -2.39
N VAL A 191 -8.26 0.36 -2.29
CA VAL A 191 -8.83 1.02 -1.10
C VAL A 191 -8.68 0.14 0.13
N GLU A 192 -9.01 -1.15 0.01
CA GLU A 192 -8.85 -2.11 1.11
C GLU A 192 -7.40 -2.17 1.59
N PHE A 193 -6.46 -2.27 0.66
CA PHE A 193 -5.05 -2.36 0.97
C PHE A 193 -4.48 -1.07 1.59
N TYR A 194 -4.89 0.09 1.07
CA TYR A 194 -4.55 1.40 1.62
C TYR A 194 -5.03 1.54 3.07
N LEU A 195 -6.29 1.21 3.35
CA LEU A 195 -6.86 1.28 4.70
C LEU A 195 -6.23 0.27 5.67
N LYS A 196 -5.85 -0.93 5.19
CA LYS A 196 -5.09 -1.91 5.98
C LYS A 196 -3.73 -1.41 6.45
N GLN A 197 -3.12 -0.44 5.77
CA GLN A 197 -1.87 0.18 6.22
C GLN A 197 -2.06 1.52 6.93
N HIS A 198 -3.20 2.17 6.74
CA HIS A 198 -3.46 3.50 7.29
C HIS A 198 -3.32 3.55 8.81
N ALA A 199 -2.47 4.43 9.36
CA ALA A 199 -2.13 4.44 10.79
C ALA A 199 -3.32 4.79 11.69
N GLY A 200 -4.29 5.56 11.19
CA GLY A 200 -5.51 5.94 11.92
C GLY A 200 -6.61 4.88 11.95
N ILE A 201 -6.47 3.78 11.19
CA ILE A 201 -7.48 2.72 11.11
C ILE A 201 -7.12 1.55 12.03
N ALA A 202 -8.08 1.11 12.83
CA ALA A 202 -7.97 -0.03 13.72
C ALA A 202 -7.81 -1.34 12.92
N LYS A 203 -6.72 -2.08 13.18
CA LYS A 203 -6.35 -3.29 12.42
C LYS A 203 -7.07 -4.55 12.86
N ASN A 204 -7.59 -4.55 14.09
CA ASN A 204 -8.28 -5.67 14.71
C ASN A 204 -9.80 -5.60 14.54
N GLN A 205 -10.32 -4.62 13.81
CA GLN A 205 -11.75 -4.44 13.58
C GLN A 205 -12.11 -4.70 12.12
N SER A 206 -13.39 -4.92 11.86
CA SER A 206 -13.86 -5.21 10.51
C SER A 206 -13.57 -4.04 9.56
N LEU A 207 -12.95 -4.37 8.44
CA LEU A 207 -12.75 -3.48 7.31
C LEU A 207 -13.50 -4.09 6.13
N ILE A 208 -14.51 -3.39 5.63
CA ILE A 208 -15.34 -3.86 4.52
C ILE A 208 -15.41 -2.75 3.49
N ILE A 209 -15.10 -3.11 2.24
CA ILE A 209 -15.27 -2.22 1.11
C ILE A 209 -16.21 -2.96 0.16
N ARG A 210 -17.42 -2.44 -0.02
CA ARG A 210 -18.45 -3.11 -0.81
C ARG A 210 -19.13 -2.15 -1.77
N GLN A 211 -19.59 -2.69 -2.89
CA GLN A 211 -20.46 -1.97 -3.80
C GLN A 211 -21.89 -2.06 -3.29
N LEU A 212 -22.61 -0.94 -3.30
CA LEU A 212 -24.03 -0.92 -3.03
C LEU A 212 -24.82 -1.13 -4.32
N GLN A 213 -26.15 -1.15 -4.22
CA GLN A 213 -27.02 -1.28 -5.37
C GLN A 213 -26.81 -0.09 -6.32
N PRO A 214 -26.78 -0.30 -7.65
CA PRO A 214 -26.74 0.79 -8.62
C PRO A 214 -27.91 1.75 -8.42
N THR A 215 -27.64 3.04 -8.58
CA THR A 215 -28.62 4.13 -8.47
C THR A 215 -28.58 4.99 -9.73
N SER A 216 -29.46 6.00 -9.80
CA SER A 216 -29.42 7.05 -10.84
C SER A 216 -28.12 7.88 -10.79
N GLU A 217 -27.41 7.85 -9.67
CA GLU A 217 -26.16 8.56 -9.43
C GLU A 217 -24.93 7.66 -9.67
N GLY A 218 -25.13 6.48 -10.27
CA GLY A 218 -24.08 5.51 -10.55
C GLY A 218 -23.99 4.40 -9.52
N LEU A 219 -22.82 3.80 -9.38
CA LEU A 219 -22.57 2.65 -8.50
C LEU A 219 -21.88 3.11 -7.20
N PRO A 220 -22.61 3.18 -6.07
CA PRO A 220 -22.02 3.66 -4.83
C PRO A 220 -21.05 2.62 -4.26
N LEU A 221 -19.96 3.11 -3.66
CA LEU A 221 -18.99 2.29 -2.92
C LEU A 221 -19.07 2.66 -1.44
N GLU A 222 -19.38 1.68 -0.60
CA GLU A 222 -19.39 1.84 0.84
C GLU A 222 -18.03 1.40 1.42
N ILE A 223 -17.45 2.28 2.24
CA ILE A 223 -16.21 2.04 2.97
C ILE A 223 -16.57 1.98 4.45
N TYR A 224 -16.45 0.79 5.03
CA TYR A 224 -16.69 0.56 6.44
C TYR A 224 -15.37 0.22 7.12
N ALA A 225 -14.91 1.12 7.99
CA ALA A 225 -13.67 0.98 8.74
C ALA A 225 -13.81 1.63 10.11
N PHE A 226 -13.03 1.17 11.08
CA PHE A 226 -13.02 1.75 12.42
C PHE A 226 -11.74 2.54 12.65
N ALA A 227 -11.89 3.75 13.21
CA ALA A 227 -10.75 4.54 13.64
C ALA A 227 -10.15 3.96 14.94
N ASN A 228 -8.86 4.21 15.16
CA ASN A 228 -8.18 3.83 16.41
C ASN A 228 -8.36 4.83 17.56
N THR A 229 -9.16 5.88 17.34
CA THR A 229 -9.40 6.99 18.26
C THR A 229 -10.89 7.21 18.42
N THR A 230 -11.28 7.74 19.59
CA THR A 230 -12.64 8.19 19.91
C THR A 230 -12.73 9.72 19.99
N ILE A 231 -11.61 10.42 19.81
CA ILE A 231 -11.57 11.89 19.80
C ILE A 231 -12.19 12.38 18.49
N TRP A 232 -13.22 13.20 18.59
CA TRP A 232 -13.99 13.68 17.44
C TRP A 232 -13.12 14.38 16.38
N ASN A 233 -12.26 15.30 16.80
CA ASN A 233 -11.39 16.04 15.87
C ASN A 233 -10.43 15.13 15.11
N ASP A 234 -9.84 14.14 15.77
CA ASP A 234 -8.92 13.19 15.13
C ASP A 234 -9.67 12.25 14.19
N TYR A 235 -10.88 11.82 14.58
CA TYR A 235 -11.77 11.00 13.74
C TYR A 235 -12.12 11.72 12.43
N GLU A 236 -12.58 12.97 12.50
CA GLU A 236 -12.91 13.81 11.34
C GLU A 236 -11.70 14.05 10.44
N ALA A 237 -10.53 14.32 11.04
CA ALA A 237 -9.29 14.51 10.30
C ALA A 237 -8.87 13.23 9.55
N ILE A 238 -8.94 12.07 10.22
CA ILE A 238 -8.66 10.77 9.58
C ILE A 238 -9.62 10.51 8.43
N GLN A 239 -10.91 10.79 8.61
CA GLN A 239 -11.91 10.59 7.58
C GLN A 239 -11.65 11.48 6.37
N SER A 240 -11.40 12.78 6.59
CA SER A 240 -11.18 13.75 5.52
C SER A 240 -9.92 13.43 4.71
N ASP A 241 -8.79 13.13 5.38
CA ASP A 241 -7.55 12.73 4.72
C ASP A 241 -7.73 11.49 3.83
N ILE A 242 -8.50 10.50 4.30
CA ILE A 242 -8.80 9.30 3.52
C ILE A 242 -9.60 9.68 2.26
N PHE A 243 -10.68 10.45 2.40
CA PHE A 243 -11.53 10.79 1.26
C PHE A 243 -10.82 11.70 0.26
N ASP A 244 -10.03 12.68 0.71
CA ASP A 244 -9.23 13.54 -0.15
C ASP A 244 -8.27 12.73 -1.02
N HIS A 245 -7.57 11.77 -0.40
CA HIS A 245 -6.68 10.85 -1.12
C HIS A 245 -7.45 9.99 -2.12
N LEU A 246 -8.58 9.40 -1.73
CA LEU A 246 -9.38 8.56 -2.61
C LEU A 246 -9.94 9.34 -3.80
N MET A 247 -10.43 10.57 -3.58
CA MET A 247 -10.93 11.41 -4.67
C MET A 247 -9.82 11.80 -5.64
N ALA A 248 -8.61 12.06 -5.14
CA ALA A 248 -7.46 12.39 -5.97
C ALA A 248 -6.99 11.22 -6.85
N ILE A 249 -7.06 9.98 -6.36
CA ILE A 249 -6.54 8.81 -7.07
C ILE A 249 -7.58 8.11 -7.96
N ILE A 250 -8.88 8.31 -7.75
CA ILE A 250 -9.96 7.70 -8.55
C ILE A 250 -9.74 7.81 -10.08
N PRO A 251 -9.33 8.97 -10.64
CA PRO A 251 -9.11 9.11 -12.09
C PRO A 251 -8.03 8.18 -12.66
N GLU A 252 -7.02 7.81 -11.87
CA GLU A 252 -5.93 6.91 -12.30
C GLU A 252 -6.43 5.49 -12.61
N PHE A 253 -7.56 5.10 -12.01
CA PHE A 253 -8.24 3.83 -12.31
C PHE A 253 -9.20 3.95 -13.50
N GLY A 254 -9.25 5.09 -14.18
CA GLY A 254 -10.22 5.37 -15.25
C GLY A 254 -11.66 5.47 -14.74
N LEU A 255 -11.84 5.76 -13.45
CA LEU A 255 -13.13 5.96 -12.81
C LEU A 255 -13.42 7.47 -12.67
N LYS A 256 -14.70 7.83 -12.57
CA LYS A 256 -15.14 9.21 -12.36
C LYS A 256 -16.12 9.29 -11.21
N ILE A 257 -15.98 10.33 -10.40
CA ILE A 257 -16.93 10.65 -9.34
C ILE A 257 -18.17 11.25 -9.99
N TYR A 258 -19.34 10.71 -9.68
CA TYR A 258 -20.59 11.31 -10.08
C TYR A 258 -20.79 12.62 -9.31
N GLN A 259 -21.16 13.67 -10.04
CA GLN A 259 -21.58 14.95 -9.47
C GLN A 259 -22.89 15.34 -10.14
N ALA A 260 -23.89 15.72 -9.33
CA ALA A 260 -25.12 16.26 -9.87
C ALA A 260 -24.81 17.57 -10.62
N PRO A 261 -25.41 17.80 -11.80
CA PRO A 261 -25.17 19.01 -12.56
C PRO A 261 -25.54 20.25 -11.75
N SER A 262 -24.66 21.24 -11.73
CA SER A 262 -24.85 22.50 -11.03
C SER A 262 -25.36 23.59 -11.98
N GLY A 263 -25.85 24.71 -11.42
CA GLY A 263 -26.27 25.86 -12.22
C GLY A 263 -25.13 26.47 -13.07
N SER A 264 -23.87 26.26 -12.71
CA SER A 264 -22.70 26.61 -13.54
C SER A 264 -22.62 25.76 -14.81
N ASP A 265 -22.90 24.47 -14.71
CA ASP A 265 -22.84 23.52 -15.82
C ASP A 265 -23.96 23.79 -16.85
N LEU A 266 -25.14 24.17 -16.37
CA LEU A 266 -26.24 24.61 -17.24
C LEU A 266 -25.93 25.91 -17.99
N ARG A 267 -25.20 26.84 -17.35
CA ARG A 267 -24.77 28.10 -17.98
C ARG A 267 -23.67 27.90 -19.01
N SER A 268 -22.75 26.95 -18.82
CA SER A 268 -21.73 26.64 -19.83
C SER A 268 -22.34 25.95 -21.06
N LEU A 269 -23.36 25.10 -20.88
CA LEU A 269 -24.14 24.50 -21.97
C LEU A 269 -24.89 25.55 -22.81
N SER A 270 -25.52 26.54 -22.16
CA SER A 270 -26.19 27.66 -22.83
C SER A 270 -25.23 28.53 -23.65
N LYS A 271 -24.03 28.82 -23.13
CA LYS A 271 -23.01 29.59 -23.87
C LYS A 271 -22.47 28.82 -25.09
N HIS A 272 -22.34 27.50 -25.00
CA HIS A 272 -21.94 26.69 -26.14
C HIS A 272 -23.02 26.63 -27.23
N THR A 273 -24.29 26.67 -26.86
CA THR A 273 -25.38 26.68 -27.84
C THR A 273 -25.48 28.02 -28.57
N GLU A 274 -25.26 29.16 -27.91
CA GLU A 274 -25.15 30.49 -28.55
C GLU A 274 -23.94 30.59 -29.49
N SER A 275 -22.77 30.11 -29.08
CA SER A 275 -21.56 30.10 -29.93
C SER A 275 -21.68 29.17 -31.15
N SER A 276 -22.57 28.19 -31.12
CA SER A 276 -22.81 27.26 -32.23
C SER A 276 -23.80 27.81 -33.25
N SER A 277 -24.75 28.67 -32.83
CA SER A 277 -25.67 29.37 -33.72
C SER A 277 -25.01 30.51 -34.51
N ASP A 278 -23.97 31.12 -33.96
CA ASP A 278 -23.19 32.16 -34.65
C ASP A 278 -22.27 31.61 -35.77
N LEU A 279 -22.04 30.30 -35.81
CA LEU A 279 -21.28 29.62 -36.87
C LEU A 279 -22.16 29.03 -38.00
N LEU A 280 -23.49 29.14 -37.86
CA LEU A 280 -24.47 28.71 -38.87
C LEU A 280 -25.31 29.89 -39.39
N SER A 281 -24.88 31.13 -39.11
CA SER A 281 -25.48 32.39 -39.62
C SER A 281 -24.57 33.05 -40.65
#